data_AF-A0A9E1WKI9-F1
#
_entry.id   AF-A0A9E1WKI9-F1
#
_cell.length_a   1.000
_cell.length_b   1.000
_cell.length_c   1.000
_cell.angle_alpha   90.00
_cell.angle_beta   90.00
_cell.angle_gamma   90.00
#
_symmetry.space_group_name_H-M   'P 1'
#
loop_
_entity.id
_entity.type
_entity.pdbx_description
1 polymer ?
#
loop_
_entity_poly.entity_id
_entity_poly.type
_entity_poly.pdbx_seq_one_letter_code
_entity_poly.pdbx_strand_id
1 'polypeptide(L)'
;MWETIKDIGYSVKENISAKFIKRLILGLFVILLLYYPVGMFMIHKVDANLDFGLQNSSSGSNAVAVSIALIDREVIQNGWVSNDPVFKPGAFLDNMSNYQTGIISAIARFSYELVDQLGRTRGSSVVDPDLEQVSGLLQYAGDIWWWNPSTSLMPVATSEQQYTKAMEQLFVYNERLARGNAVFEKRADNLLATLDRISLDIGSSSASIDSYIKEGFGCVLDLGADDLFFYVKGQSYAYRLILRGLRKDFAEIIATRDIANSWDDMEKSFDSIVAMDPLIVSNCAVDGFMFQNHLAAEGFYLLRARTQLKEITNILLK
;
A
#
# COMPACT_ATOMS: atom_id res chain seq x y z
N MET A 1 -54.93 4.28 -24.56
CA MET A 1 -53.73 4.06 -23.73
C MET A 1 -53.38 2.58 -23.62
N TRP A 2 -54.35 1.68 -23.44
CA TRP A 2 -54.10 0.23 -23.39
C TRP A 2 -53.91 -0.43 -24.77
N GLU A 3 -54.59 0.06 -25.80
CA GLU A 3 -54.44 -0.34 -27.21
C GLU A 3 -53.03 0.00 -27.74
N THR A 4 -52.53 1.21 -27.44
CA THR A 4 -51.20 1.66 -27.84
C THR A 4 -50.05 0.85 -27.21
N ILE A 5 -50.25 0.29 -26.01
CA ILE A 5 -49.25 -0.60 -25.38
C ILE A 5 -49.28 -1.99 -26.02
N LYS A 6 -50.45 -2.48 -26.45
CA LYS A 6 -50.58 -3.75 -27.18
C LYS A 6 -49.96 -3.66 -28.58
N ASP A 7 -50.14 -2.55 -29.29
CA ASP A 7 -49.55 -2.33 -30.61
C ASP A 7 -48.01 -2.27 -30.57
N ILE A 8 -47.44 -1.66 -29.53
CA ILE A 8 -45.99 -1.71 -29.28
C ILE A 8 -45.54 -3.17 -29.08
N GLY A 9 -46.30 -3.96 -28.31
CA GLY A 9 -46.01 -5.37 -28.07
C GLY A 9 -46.09 -6.25 -29.33
N TYR A 10 -47.03 -5.97 -30.24
CA TYR A 10 -47.15 -6.68 -31.52
C TYR A 10 -46.06 -6.28 -32.53
N SER A 11 -45.75 -4.99 -32.65
CA SER A 11 -44.67 -4.48 -33.52
C SER A 11 -43.27 -4.99 -33.11
N VAL A 12 -43.04 -5.17 -31.81
CA VAL A 12 -41.81 -5.80 -31.28
C VAL A 12 -41.74 -7.29 -31.63
N LYS A 13 -42.88 -7.99 -31.66
CA LYS A 13 -42.95 -9.42 -31.96
C LYS A 13 -42.80 -9.74 -33.45
N GLU A 14 -43.21 -8.82 -34.34
CA GLU A 14 -43.15 -9.00 -35.79
C GLU A 14 -41.79 -8.62 -36.39
N ASN A 15 -41.08 -7.65 -35.81
CA ASN A 15 -39.80 -7.14 -36.35
C ASN A 15 -38.55 -7.72 -35.68
N ILE A 16 -38.67 -8.37 -34.52
CA ILE A 16 -37.52 -8.97 -33.84
C ILE A 16 -37.35 -10.42 -34.30
N SER A 17 -36.50 -10.60 -35.31
CA SER A 17 -36.08 -11.93 -35.76
C SER A 17 -35.37 -12.68 -34.63
N ALA A 18 -35.64 -13.97 -34.45
CA ALA A 18 -34.89 -14.83 -33.52
C ALA A 18 -33.37 -14.81 -33.78
N LYS A 19 -32.94 -14.52 -35.03
CA LYS A 19 -31.53 -14.31 -35.38
C LYS A 19 -30.96 -13.01 -34.78
N PHE A 20 -31.77 -11.96 -34.71
CA PHE A 20 -31.39 -10.68 -34.09
C PHE A 20 -31.24 -10.84 -32.57
N ILE A 21 -32.18 -11.50 -31.90
CA ILE A 21 -32.09 -11.80 -30.45
C ILE A 21 -30.82 -12.62 -30.15
N LYS A 22 -30.55 -13.68 -30.94
CA LYS A 22 -29.33 -14.49 -30.78
C LYS A 22 -28.05 -13.67 -30.92
N ARG A 23 -27.99 -12.75 -31.90
CA ARG A 23 -26.84 -11.85 -32.08
C ARG A 23 -26.70 -10.86 -30.92
N LEU A 24 -27.80 -10.35 -30.39
CA LEU A 24 -27.81 -9.44 -29.25
C LEU A 24 -27.34 -10.13 -27.97
N ILE A 25 -27.82 -11.35 -27.69
CA ILE A 25 -27.36 -12.18 -26.57
C ILE A 25 -25.88 -12.52 -26.72
N LEU A 26 -25.44 -12.92 -27.92
CA LEU A 26 -24.02 -13.20 -28.18
C LEU A 26 -23.16 -11.95 -27.96
N GLY A 27 -23.61 -10.78 -28.43
CA GLY A 27 -22.92 -9.51 -28.20
C GLY A 27 -22.82 -9.16 -26.72
N LEU A 28 -23.89 -9.32 -25.96
CA LEU A 28 -23.93 -9.06 -24.52
C LEU A 28 -23.03 -10.04 -23.75
N PHE A 29 -23.02 -11.31 -24.15
CA PHE A 29 -22.10 -12.33 -23.62
C PHE A 29 -20.63 -11.97 -23.89
N VAL A 30 -20.29 -11.54 -25.11
CA VAL A 30 -18.93 -11.09 -25.45
C VAL A 30 -18.54 -9.86 -24.64
N ILE A 31 -19.44 -8.88 -24.47
CA ILE A 31 -19.19 -7.70 -23.64
C ILE A 31 -18.91 -8.11 -22.19
N LEU A 32 -19.73 -9.01 -21.62
CA LEU A 32 -19.56 -9.48 -20.24
C LEU A 32 -18.28 -10.30 -20.07
N LEU A 33 -17.91 -11.10 -21.08
CA LEU A 33 -16.66 -11.86 -21.09
C LEU A 33 -15.43 -10.94 -21.19
N LEU A 34 -15.51 -9.88 -21.98
CA LEU A 34 -14.41 -8.90 -22.13
C LEU A 34 -14.35 -7.89 -20.98
N TYR A 35 -15.45 -7.64 -20.27
CA TYR A 35 -15.53 -6.67 -19.18
C TYR A 35 -14.45 -6.90 -18.12
N TYR A 36 -14.28 -8.16 -17.68
CA TYR A 36 -13.29 -8.49 -16.66
C TYR A 36 -11.84 -8.37 -17.18
N PRO A 37 -11.40 -9.04 -18.25
CA PRO A 37 -10.02 -8.91 -18.74
C PRO A 37 -9.62 -7.49 -19.14
N VAL A 38 -10.51 -6.78 -19.82
CA VAL A 38 -10.25 -5.40 -20.27
C VAL A 38 -10.24 -4.45 -19.07
N GLY A 39 -11.17 -4.62 -18.13
CA GLY A 39 -11.20 -3.84 -16.89
C GLY A 39 -9.97 -4.07 -16.01
N MET A 40 -9.59 -5.33 -15.80
CA MET A 40 -8.37 -5.71 -15.06
C MET A 40 -7.13 -5.10 -15.71
N PHE A 41 -6.99 -5.20 -17.04
CA PHE A 41 -5.86 -4.62 -17.76
C PHE A 41 -5.77 -3.08 -17.62
N MET A 42 -6.91 -2.38 -17.57
CA MET A 42 -6.94 -0.93 -17.40
C MET A 42 -6.65 -0.47 -15.96
N ILE A 43 -7.07 -1.25 -14.97
CA ILE A 43 -6.96 -0.89 -13.54
C ILE A 43 -5.62 -1.34 -12.96
N HIS A 44 -5.09 -2.48 -13.42
CA HIS A 44 -3.88 -3.09 -12.87
C HIS A 44 -2.68 -2.15 -12.94
N LYS A 45 -2.23 -1.71 -11.76
CA LYS A 45 -1.07 -0.84 -11.58
C LYS A 45 -0.32 -1.21 -10.32
N VAL A 46 0.89 -1.73 -10.48
CA VAL A 46 1.87 -1.91 -9.41
C VAL A 46 3.02 -0.94 -9.70
N ASP A 47 2.90 0.28 -9.19
CA ASP A 47 3.87 1.35 -9.44
C ASP A 47 5.00 1.34 -8.40
N ALA A 48 6.18 0.96 -8.86
CA ALA A 48 7.43 0.83 -8.13
C ALA A 48 8.43 1.98 -8.40
N ASN A 49 7.96 3.13 -8.89
CA ASN A 49 8.80 4.28 -9.22
C ASN A 49 9.49 4.87 -7.97
N LEU A 50 10.77 4.53 -7.78
CA LEU A 50 11.57 5.03 -6.67
C LEU A 50 11.75 6.55 -6.68
N ASP A 51 11.57 7.23 -7.81
CA ASP A 51 11.66 8.69 -7.94
C ASP A 51 10.34 9.40 -7.61
N PHE A 52 9.28 8.66 -7.28
CA PHE A 52 7.98 9.22 -6.92
C PHE A 52 8.09 10.19 -5.75
N GLY A 53 7.58 11.42 -5.90
CA GLY A 53 7.64 12.42 -4.83
C GLY A 53 9.01 13.07 -4.61
N LEU A 54 9.99 12.91 -5.52
CA LEU A 54 11.26 13.65 -5.47
C LEU A 54 11.07 15.18 -5.44
N GLN A 55 10.00 15.68 -6.06
CA GLN A 55 9.64 17.10 -6.12
C GLN A 55 8.97 17.61 -4.83
N ASN A 56 8.62 16.73 -3.88
CA ASN A 56 7.87 17.07 -2.67
C ASN A 56 8.77 17.67 -1.58
N SER A 57 9.70 18.56 -1.93
CA SER A 57 10.41 19.36 -0.93
C SER A 57 9.37 20.17 -0.16
N SER A 58 9.01 19.69 1.03
CA SER A 58 7.95 20.26 1.83
C SER A 58 8.52 21.30 2.78
N SER A 59 7.79 22.40 2.97
CA SER A 59 8.05 23.34 4.06
C SER A 59 7.77 22.72 5.44
N GLY A 60 7.01 21.61 5.50
CA GLY A 60 6.82 20.77 6.69
C GLY A 60 7.79 19.58 6.72
N SER A 61 7.29 18.38 7.04
CA SER A 61 8.05 17.13 6.95
C SER A 61 7.95 16.52 5.54
N ASN A 62 9.11 16.15 4.99
CA ASN A 62 9.22 15.44 3.73
C ASN A 62 8.69 14.00 3.83
N ALA A 63 8.94 13.31 4.96
CA ALA A 63 8.40 11.97 5.21
C ALA A 63 6.87 11.97 5.22
N VAL A 64 6.25 12.96 5.90
CA VAL A 64 4.80 13.13 5.93
C VAL A 64 4.25 13.47 4.54
N ALA A 65 4.90 14.37 3.80
CA ALA A 65 4.50 14.72 2.44
C ALA A 65 4.52 13.52 1.48
N VAL A 66 5.52 12.63 1.62
CA VAL A 66 5.58 11.38 0.86
C VAL A 66 4.43 10.44 1.23
N SER A 67 4.13 10.27 2.52
CA SER A 67 3.00 9.45 2.96
C SER A 67 1.66 9.94 2.40
N ILE A 68 1.43 11.27 2.40
CA ILE A 68 0.24 11.88 1.78
C ILE A 68 0.18 11.52 0.30
N ALA A 69 1.27 11.72 -0.43
CA ALA A 69 1.33 11.45 -1.87
C ALA A 69 1.11 9.96 -2.20
N LEU A 70 1.58 9.06 -1.34
CA LEU A 70 1.35 7.62 -1.49
C LEU A 70 -0.12 7.24 -1.28
N ILE A 71 -0.77 7.78 -0.23
CA ILE A 71 -2.20 7.52 0.00
C ILE A 71 -3.02 8.08 -1.17
N ASP A 72 -2.74 9.31 -1.61
CA ASP A 72 -3.41 9.93 -2.77
C ASP A 72 -3.29 9.05 -4.02
N ARG A 73 -2.08 8.61 -4.34
CA ARG A 73 -1.82 7.76 -5.52
C ARG A 73 -2.58 6.44 -5.43
N GLU A 74 -2.47 5.72 -4.32
CA GLU A 74 -3.03 4.36 -4.22
C GLU A 74 -4.55 4.35 -4.01
N VAL A 75 -5.05 5.21 -3.13
CA VAL A 75 -6.47 5.20 -2.76
C VAL A 75 -7.31 5.95 -3.78
N ILE A 76 -6.85 7.12 -4.24
CA ILE A 76 -7.65 8.04 -5.05
C ILE A 76 -7.34 7.88 -6.55
N GLN A 77 -6.07 7.97 -6.95
CA GLN A 77 -5.71 7.98 -8.38
C GLN A 77 -5.79 6.59 -9.02
N ASN A 78 -5.27 5.57 -8.33
CA ASN A 78 -5.31 4.19 -8.80
C ASN A 78 -6.62 3.47 -8.46
N GLY A 79 -7.34 3.98 -7.46
CA GLY A 79 -8.51 3.34 -6.88
C GLY A 79 -8.10 2.23 -5.90
N TRP A 80 -8.75 2.23 -4.74
CA TRP A 80 -8.53 1.20 -3.72
C TRP A 80 -9.24 -0.10 -4.10
N VAL A 81 -8.49 -1.10 -4.59
CA VAL A 81 -9.09 -2.34 -5.09
C VAL A 81 -9.39 -3.36 -3.99
N SER A 82 -8.79 -3.24 -2.81
CA SER A 82 -8.93 -4.24 -1.73
C SER A 82 -10.35 -4.36 -1.18
N ASN A 83 -11.20 -3.34 -1.34
CA ASN A 83 -12.61 -3.39 -0.95
C ASN A 83 -13.58 -3.41 -2.16
N ASP A 84 -13.08 -3.66 -3.37
CA ASP A 84 -13.93 -3.72 -4.56
C ASP A 84 -14.86 -4.94 -4.51
N PRO A 85 -16.17 -4.78 -4.75
CA PRO A 85 -17.09 -5.91 -4.79
C PRO A 85 -16.88 -6.78 -6.04
N VAL A 86 -17.25 -8.07 -5.96
CA VAL A 86 -17.04 -9.11 -7.00
C VAL A 86 -17.51 -8.77 -8.43
N PHE A 87 -18.42 -7.80 -8.57
CA PHE A 87 -18.89 -7.35 -9.88
C PHE A 87 -17.99 -6.29 -10.54
N LYS A 88 -17.00 -5.75 -9.81
CA LYS A 88 -15.98 -4.88 -10.37
C LYS A 88 -14.76 -5.70 -10.81
N PRO A 89 -14.06 -5.31 -11.90
CA PRO A 89 -12.88 -6.02 -12.35
C PRO A 89 -11.72 -6.00 -11.34
N GLY A 90 -11.60 -4.92 -10.56
CA GLY A 90 -10.55 -4.76 -9.54
C GLY A 90 -10.59 -5.82 -8.43
N ALA A 91 -11.75 -6.42 -8.16
CA ALA A 91 -11.91 -7.45 -7.13
C ALA A 91 -11.10 -8.73 -7.39
N PHE A 92 -10.62 -8.93 -8.62
CA PHE A 92 -9.77 -10.06 -9.01
C PHE A 92 -8.29 -9.67 -9.20
N LEU A 93 -7.92 -8.43 -8.86
CA LEU A 93 -6.52 -7.95 -8.88
C LEU A 93 -5.90 -8.10 -7.48
N ASP A 94 -5.72 -9.35 -7.06
CA ASP A 94 -5.11 -9.74 -5.78
C ASP A 94 -3.72 -9.12 -5.56
N ASN A 95 -2.82 -9.20 -6.53
CA ASN A 95 -1.47 -8.67 -6.44
C ASN A 95 -1.45 -7.15 -6.21
N MET A 96 -2.31 -6.42 -6.93
CA MET A 96 -2.46 -4.97 -6.74
C MET A 96 -3.05 -4.65 -5.37
N SER A 97 -4.07 -5.40 -4.93
CA SER A 97 -4.68 -5.25 -3.60
C SER A 97 -3.66 -5.44 -2.48
N ASN A 98 -2.85 -6.51 -2.53
CA ASN A 98 -1.84 -6.79 -1.52
C ASN A 98 -0.73 -5.73 -1.55
N TYR A 99 -0.30 -5.28 -2.73
CA TYR A 99 0.66 -4.19 -2.88
C TYR A 99 0.18 -2.89 -2.21
N GLN A 100 -1.06 -2.49 -2.50
CA GLN A 100 -1.70 -1.32 -1.89
C GLN A 100 -1.83 -1.46 -0.37
N THR A 101 -2.22 -2.66 0.10
CA THR A 101 -2.33 -2.97 1.53
C THR A 101 -0.98 -2.88 2.24
N GLY A 102 0.09 -3.37 1.61
CA GLY A 102 1.46 -3.23 2.12
C GLY A 102 1.87 -1.76 2.29
N ILE A 103 1.54 -0.91 1.30
CA ILE A 103 1.81 0.54 1.37
C ILE A 103 1.06 1.19 2.54
N ILE A 104 -0.25 0.96 2.65
CA ILE A 104 -1.05 1.55 3.72
C ILE A 104 -0.62 1.04 5.09
N SER A 105 -0.27 -0.25 5.22
CA SER A 105 0.25 -0.84 6.45
C SER A 105 1.53 -0.15 6.93
N ALA A 106 2.49 0.09 6.03
CA ALA A 106 3.72 0.82 6.36
C ALA A 106 3.43 2.26 6.84
N ILE A 107 2.52 2.97 6.16
CA ILE A 107 2.11 4.34 6.53
C ILE A 107 1.35 4.35 7.86
N ALA A 108 0.48 3.36 8.09
CA ALA A 108 -0.23 3.18 9.35
C ALA A 108 0.76 2.96 10.50
N ARG A 109 1.79 2.14 10.29
CA ARG A 109 2.85 1.93 11.28
C ARG A 109 3.65 3.20 11.53
N PHE A 110 3.99 3.95 10.48
CA PHE A 110 4.67 5.24 10.61
C PHE A 110 3.81 6.27 11.35
N SER A 111 2.49 6.25 11.20
CA SER A 111 1.59 7.17 11.91
C SER A 111 1.63 7.00 13.43
N TYR A 112 1.89 5.79 13.94
CA TYR A 112 2.13 5.60 15.36
C TYR A 112 3.41 6.28 15.83
N GLU A 113 4.48 6.24 15.03
CA GLU A 113 5.73 6.96 15.36
C GLU A 113 5.55 8.48 15.25
N LEU A 114 4.68 8.95 14.34
CA LEU A 114 4.26 10.35 14.32
C LEU A 114 3.56 10.73 15.62
N VAL A 115 2.64 9.90 16.12
CA VAL A 115 1.92 10.16 17.39
C VAL A 115 2.84 10.08 18.60
N ASP A 116 3.68 9.05 18.69
CA ASP A 116 4.42 8.71 19.90
C ASP A 116 5.72 9.51 20.04
N GLN A 117 6.44 9.71 18.94
CA GLN A 117 7.82 10.24 18.95
C GLN A 117 7.95 11.57 18.22
N LEU A 118 7.54 11.62 16.94
CA LEU A 118 7.89 12.73 16.05
C LEU A 118 6.98 13.95 16.24
N GLY A 119 5.70 13.75 16.55
CA GLY A 119 4.70 14.82 16.68
C GLY A 119 4.75 15.60 17.99
N ARG A 120 5.70 15.29 18.89
CA ARG A 120 5.70 15.76 20.29
C ARG A 120 7.08 16.25 20.70
N THR A 121 7.12 17.38 21.41
CA THR A 121 8.37 17.93 21.98
C THR A 121 8.94 17.07 23.13
N ARG A 122 8.05 16.39 23.86
CA ARG A 122 8.39 15.43 24.93
C ARG A 122 7.42 14.26 24.86
N GLY A 123 7.86 13.05 25.20
CA GLY A 123 7.00 11.86 25.22
C GLY A 123 5.78 11.94 26.16
N SER A 124 5.71 12.94 27.04
CA SER A 124 4.56 13.24 27.91
C SER A 124 3.72 14.45 27.47
N SER A 125 4.08 15.15 26.39
CA SER A 125 3.30 16.28 25.86
C SER A 125 1.94 15.84 25.33
N VAL A 126 0.96 16.74 25.19
CA VAL A 126 -0.33 16.36 24.58
C VAL A 126 -0.09 15.86 23.14
N VAL A 127 -0.81 14.80 22.73
CA VAL A 127 -0.76 14.26 21.38
C VAL A 127 -1.39 15.26 20.40
N ASP A 128 -0.82 15.40 19.21
CA ASP A 128 -1.43 16.22 18.16
C ASP A 128 -2.76 15.58 17.68
N PRO A 129 -3.90 16.30 17.76
CA PRO A 129 -5.22 15.72 17.47
C PRO A 129 -5.38 15.29 16.01
N ASP A 130 -4.63 15.89 15.08
CA ASP A 130 -4.68 15.50 13.67
C ASP A 130 -4.00 14.12 13.53
N LEU A 131 -2.84 13.93 14.17
CA LEU A 131 -2.10 12.66 14.15
C LEU A 131 -2.81 11.54 14.91
N GLU A 132 -3.47 11.84 16.03
CA GLU A 132 -4.28 10.86 16.76
C GLU A 132 -5.38 10.27 15.87
N GLN A 133 -6.10 11.14 15.14
CA GLN A 133 -7.11 10.72 14.18
C GLN A 133 -6.51 9.87 13.05
N VAL A 134 -5.40 10.31 12.45
CA VAL A 134 -4.70 9.55 11.40
C VAL A 134 -4.40 8.13 11.87
N SER A 135 -3.87 7.98 13.09
CA SER A 135 -3.50 6.68 13.63
C SER A 135 -4.69 5.74 13.81
N GLY A 136 -5.88 6.26 14.11
CA GLY A 136 -7.11 5.46 14.17
C GLY A 136 -7.65 5.13 12.78
N LEU A 137 -7.66 6.10 11.86
CA LEU A 137 -8.23 5.96 10.52
C LEU A 137 -7.44 4.96 9.65
N LEU A 138 -6.11 4.94 9.74
CA LEU A 138 -5.27 4.03 8.97
C LEU A 138 -5.32 2.58 9.47
N GLN A 139 -5.83 2.33 10.67
CA GLN A 139 -6.02 0.97 11.22
C GLN A 139 -7.35 0.35 10.83
N TYR A 140 -8.19 1.10 10.12
CA TYR A 140 -9.43 0.56 9.61
C TYR A 140 -9.15 -0.57 8.61
N ALA A 141 -9.94 -1.63 8.66
CA ALA A 141 -9.78 -2.79 7.80
C ALA A 141 -9.88 -2.39 6.31
N GLY A 142 -9.01 -2.96 5.47
CA GLY A 142 -8.84 -2.57 4.06
C GLY A 142 -9.90 -3.14 3.10
N ASP A 143 -10.75 -4.05 3.57
CA ASP A 143 -11.69 -4.85 2.77
C ASP A 143 -13.16 -4.42 2.96
N ILE A 144 -13.43 -3.32 3.65
CA ILE A 144 -14.78 -2.89 3.98
C ILE A 144 -15.37 -2.05 2.84
N TRP A 145 -16.37 -2.64 2.18
CA TRP A 145 -17.25 -1.99 1.22
C TRP A 145 -18.47 -1.34 1.91
N TRP A 146 -19.17 -0.42 1.22
CA TRP A 146 -20.26 0.38 1.81
C TRP A 146 -21.43 -0.48 2.31
N TRP A 147 -21.60 -1.69 1.78
CA TRP A 147 -22.57 -2.67 2.25
C TRP A 147 -21.86 -3.97 2.60
N ASN A 148 -21.79 -4.28 3.90
CA ASN A 148 -21.20 -5.50 4.44
C ASN A 148 -22.19 -6.14 5.44
N PRO A 149 -23.03 -7.10 5.00
CA PRO A 149 -24.09 -7.68 5.83
C PRO A 149 -23.56 -8.51 7.02
N SER A 150 -22.27 -8.86 7.02
CA SER A 150 -21.61 -9.55 8.14
C SER A 150 -21.30 -8.62 9.32
N THR A 151 -21.19 -7.31 9.08
CA THR A 151 -20.92 -6.29 10.12
C THR A 151 -22.11 -5.38 10.39
N SER A 152 -22.88 -5.01 9.38
CA SER A 152 -24.04 -4.13 9.51
C SER A 152 -25.03 -4.26 8.35
N LEU A 153 -26.33 -4.25 8.65
CA LEU A 153 -27.40 -4.17 7.64
C LEU A 153 -27.58 -2.75 7.07
N MET A 154 -27.02 -1.74 7.73
CA MET A 154 -26.98 -0.34 7.27
C MET A 154 -25.64 -0.01 6.60
N PRO A 155 -25.59 0.97 5.68
CA PRO A 155 -24.34 1.39 5.05
C PRO A 155 -23.27 1.78 6.07
N VAL A 156 -22.03 1.32 5.84
CA VAL A 156 -20.86 1.67 6.65
C VAL A 156 -19.91 2.55 5.84
N ALA A 157 -18.99 3.22 6.53
CA ALA A 157 -17.92 3.96 5.86
C ALA A 157 -16.97 2.96 5.18
N THR A 158 -16.57 3.26 3.94
CA THR A 158 -15.65 2.38 3.19
C THR A 158 -14.21 2.54 3.65
N SER A 159 -13.38 1.53 3.44
CA SER A 159 -11.93 1.61 3.69
C SER A 159 -11.29 2.80 2.97
N GLU A 160 -11.63 2.98 1.69
CA GLU A 160 -11.21 4.13 0.86
C GLU A 160 -11.55 5.48 1.52
N GLN A 161 -12.76 5.62 2.09
CA GLN A 161 -13.16 6.86 2.79
C GLN A 161 -12.35 7.10 4.06
N GLN A 162 -11.99 6.06 4.81
CA GLN A 162 -11.16 6.20 6.02
C GLN A 162 -9.74 6.62 5.65
N TYR A 163 -9.14 5.99 4.64
CA TYR A 163 -7.78 6.32 4.19
C TYR A 163 -7.71 7.71 3.56
N THR A 164 -8.74 8.12 2.81
CA THR A 164 -8.85 9.49 2.28
C THR A 164 -8.91 10.52 3.41
N LYS A 165 -9.71 10.26 4.46
CA LYS A 165 -9.75 11.14 5.64
C LYS A 165 -8.40 11.18 6.37
N ALA A 166 -7.70 10.05 6.49
CA ALA A 166 -6.38 10.02 7.10
C ALA A 166 -5.38 10.89 6.31
N MET A 167 -5.40 10.80 4.98
CA MET A 167 -4.58 11.65 4.11
C MET A 167 -4.88 13.14 4.30
N GLU A 168 -6.15 13.52 4.36
CA GLU A 168 -6.57 14.90 4.61
C GLU A 168 -6.03 15.43 5.94
N GLN A 169 -6.10 14.62 7.01
CA GLN A 169 -5.56 15.00 8.33
C GLN A 169 -4.03 15.10 8.32
N LEU A 170 -3.32 14.18 7.64
CA LEU A 170 -1.87 14.30 7.44
C LEU A 170 -1.51 15.59 6.69
N PHE A 171 -2.30 15.97 5.68
CA PHE A 171 -2.10 17.22 4.95
C PHE A 171 -2.29 18.45 5.84
N VAL A 172 -3.36 18.49 6.64
CA VAL A 172 -3.61 19.56 7.61
C VAL A 172 -2.47 19.68 8.62
N TYR A 173 -2.03 18.55 9.18
CA TYR A 173 -0.89 18.51 10.09
C TYR A 173 0.39 19.06 9.42
N ASN A 174 0.68 18.64 8.20
CA ASN A 174 1.91 19.07 7.51
C ASN A 174 1.88 20.57 7.11
N GLU A 175 0.71 21.11 6.79
CA GLU A 175 0.52 22.56 6.60
C GLU A 175 0.70 23.34 7.90
N ARG A 176 0.22 22.81 9.03
CA ARG A 176 0.49 23.40 10.35
C ARG A 176 1.97 23.36 10.69
N LEU A 177 2.67 22.27 10.38
CA LEU A 177 4.13 22.17 10.55
C LEU A 177 4.86 23.27 9.77
N ALA A 178 4.51 23.46 8.51
CA ALA A 178 5.10 24.49 7.66
C ALA A 178 4.91 25.92 8.22
N ARG A 179 3.83 26.15 8.98
CA ARG A 179 3.52 27.43 9.62
C ARG A 179 4.08 27.56 11.05
N GLY A 180 4.72 26.51 11.58
CA GLY A 180 5.22 26.47 12.96
C GLY A 180 4.13 26.26 14.02
N ASN A 181 2.94 25.81 13.62
CA ASN A 181 1.79 25.59 14.51
C ASN A 181 1.62 24.12 14.94
N ALA A 182 2.52 23.24 14.50
CA ALA A 182 2.63 21.85 14.94
C ALA A 182 4.11 21.52 15.17
N VAL A 183 4.38 20.39 15.82
CA VAL A 183 5.74 19.96 16.13
C VAL A 183 6.10 18.73 15.31
N PHE A 184 7.30 18.75 14.73
CA PHE A 184 7.99 17.58 14.20
C PHE A 184 9.40 17.56 14.80
N GLU A 185 9.59 16.73 15.82
CA GLU A 185 10.76 16.77 16.70
C GLU A 185 11.93 15.98 16.09
N LYS A 186 12.90 16.73 15.56
CA LYS A 186 14.05 16.23 14.81
C LYS A 186 15.22 15.89 15.73
N ARG A 187 15.02 14.93 16.64
CA ARG A 187 16.05 14.46 17.57
C ARG A 187 16.57 13.07 17.22
N ALA A 188 17.81 12.78 17.63
CA ALA A 188 18.49 11.53 17.28
C ALA A 188 17.79 10.30 17.90
N ASP A 189 17.29 10.43 19.12
CA ASP A 189 16.53 9.39 19.82
C ASP A 189 15.17 9.14 19.16
N ASN A 190 14.49 10.18 18.66
CA ASN A 190 13.24 10.03 17.92
C ASN A 190 13.47 9.35 16.56
N LEU A 191 14.53 9.73 15.83
CA LEU A 191 14.92 9.06 14.58
C LEU A 191 15.23 7.59 14.84
N LEU A 192 16.03 7.30 15.87
CA LEU A 192 16.37 5.95 16.28
C LEU A 192 15.10 5.12 16.56
N ALA A 193 14.19 5.62 17.40
CA ALA A 193 12.95 4.92 17.73
C ALA A 193 12.13 4.62 16.48
N THR A 194 12.03 5.59 15.56
CA THR A 194 11.33 5.44 14.28
C THR A 194 11.97 4.33 13.43
N LEU A 195 13.28 4.36 13.25
CA LEU A 195 14.01 3.35 12.46
C LEU A 195 13.95 1.96 13.09
N ASP A 196 13.99 1.88 14.42
CA ASP A 196 13.83 0.62 15.14
C ASP A 196 12.44 0.03 14.95
N ARG A 197 11.40 0.88 14.90
CA ARG A 197 10.04 0.43 14.60
C ARG A 197 9.91 -0.13 13.19
N ILE A 198 10.47 0.56 12.20
CA ILE A 198 10.51 0.09 10.82
C ILE A 198 11.26 -1.26 10.76
N SER A 199 12.40 -1.37 11.43
CA SER A 199 13.18 -2.61 11.50
C SER A 199 12.41 -3.79 12.13
N LEU A 200 11.56 -3.51 13.13
CA LEU A 200 10.67 -4.52 13.72
C LEU A 200 9.58 -4.96 12.75
N ASP A 201 8.96 -4.03 12.02
CA ASP A 201 7.90 -4.33 11.06
C ASP A 201 8.41 -5.17 9.88
N ILE A 202 9.55 -4.76 9.32
CA ILE A 202 10.30 -5.52 8.32
C ILE A 202 10.71 -6.90 8.84
N GLY A 203 11.08 -6.99 10.12
CA GLY A 203 11.36 -8.27 10.77
C GLY A 203 10.14 -9.20 10.85
N SER A 204 8.95 -8.65 11.05
CA SER A 204 7.70 -9.40 11.02
C SER A 204 7.43 -9.96 9.62
N SER A 205 7.57 -9.13 8.58
CA SER A 205 7.41 -9.58 7.19
C SER A 205 8.43 -10.65 6.79
N SER A 206 9.67 -10.53 7.27
CA SER A 206 10.70 -11.57 7.08
C SER A 206 10.32 -12.89 7.75
N ALA A 207 9.69 -12.85 8.92
CA ALA A 207 9.21 -14.05 9.61
C ALA A 207 8.02 -14.69 8.87
N SER A 208 7.11 -13.87 8.33
CA SER A 208 6.01 -14.34 7.48
C SER A 208 6.54 -15.03 6.23
N ILE A 209 7.55 -14.47 5.57
CA ILE A 209 8.23 -15.08 4.41
C ILE A 209 8.82 -16.44 4.79
N ASP A 210 9.59 -16.53 5.88
CA ASP A 210 10.21 -17.79 6.32
C ASP A 210 9.16 -18.85 6.66
N SER A 211 8.07 -18.48 7.34
CA SER A 211 6.94 -19.37 7.61
C SER A 211 6.29 -19.85 6.32
N TYR A 212 6.03 -18.96 5.37
CA TYR A 212 5.39 -19.30 4.09
C TYR A 212 6.28 -20.18 3.20
N ILE A 213 7.61 -19.98 3.21
CA ILE A 213 8.55 -20.87 2.50
C ILE A 213 8.48 -22.30 3.05
N LYS A 214 8.25 -22.47 4.36
CA LYS A 214 8.22 -23.80 5.01
C LYS A 214 6.86 -24.48 4.93
N GLU A 215 5.79 -23.71 5.04
CA GLU A 215 4.42 -24.21 5.22
C GLU A 215 3.54 -24.03 3.98
N GLY A 216 4.03 -23.28 2.97
CA GLY A 216 3.32 -23.00 1.73
C GLY A 216 2.96 -24.26 0.94
N PHE A 217 1.90 -24.15 0.13
CA PHE A 217 1.25 -25.29 -0.49
C PHE A 217 1.86 -25.64 -1.86
N GLY A 218 2.50 -24.68 -2.55
CA GLY A 218 2.87 -24.84 -3.96
C GLY A 218 4.20 -24.20 -4.37
N CYS A 219 4.69 -24.63 -5.54
CA CYS A 219 5.91 -24.10 -6.17
C CYS A 219 5.58 -22.94 -7.13
N VAL A 220 4.74 -23.17 -8.14
CA VAL A 220 4.25 -22.14 -9.08
C VAL A 220 2.73 -22.06 -8.96
N LEU A 221 2.15 -20.86 -9.13
CA LEU A 221 0.71 -20.59 -8.96
C LEU A 221 0.21 -20.80 -7.52
N ASP A 222 1.08 -20.59 -6.54
CA ASP A 222 0.69 -20.51 -5.14
C ASP A 222 0.14 -19.10 -4.86
N LEU A 223 -1.20 -18.99 -4.84
CA LEU A 223 -1.94 -17.73 -4.69
C LEU A 223 -1.76 -17.05 -3.33
N GLY A 224 -1.11 -17.68 -2.34
CA GLY A 224 -0.73 -16.96 -1.12
C GLY A 224 0.72 -16.53 -1.12
N ALA A 225 1.56 -17.13 -1.98
CA ALA A 225 2.95 -16.70 -2.12
C ALA A 225 3.05 -15.37 -2.89
N ASP A 226 2.25 -15.19 -3.93
CA ASP A 226 2.12 -13.91 -4.63
C ASP A 226 1.47 -12.83 -3.73
N ASP A 227 0.39 -13.15 -3.00
CA ASP A 227 -0.22 -12.24 -2.02
C ASP A 227 0.84 -11.68 -1.06
N LEU A 228 1.61 -12.56 -0.42
CA LEU A 228 2.66 -12.17 0.52
C LEU A 228 3.77 -11.36 -0.15
N PHE A 229 4.23 -11.79 -1.32
CA PHE A 229 5.27 -11.10 -2.08
C PHE A 229 4.87 -9.66 -2.41
N PHE A 230 3.67 -9.45 -2.96
CA PHE A 230 3.22 -8.11 -3.32
C PHE A 230 2.96 -7.25 -2.07
N TYR A 231 2.47 -7.83 -0.97
CA TYR A 231 2.37 -7.12 0.30
C TYR A 231 3.73 -6.62 0.80
N VAL A 232 4.75 -7.49 0.83
CA VAL A 232 6.10 -7.13 1.29
C VAL A 232 6.76 -6.13 0.35
N LYS A 233 6.60 -6.29 -0.97
CA LYS A 233 7.05 -5.32 -1.97
C LYS A 233 6.41 -3.94 -1.74
N GLY A 234 5.10 -3.87 -1.51
CA GLY A 234 4.37 -2.62 -1.23
C GLY A 234 4.82 -1.95 0.06
N GLN A 235 4.95 -2.73 1.14
CA GLN A 235 5.44 -2.25 2.42
C GLN A 235 6.87 -1.70 2.31
N SER A 236 7.75 -2.44 1.61
CA SER A 236 9.15 -2.05 1.37
C SER A 236 9.24 -0.80 0.52
N TYR A 237 8.39 -0.66 -0.50
CA TYR A 237 8.30 0.53 -1.34
C TYR A 237 7.90 1.77 -0.54
N ALA A 238 6.84 1.67 0.27
CA ALA A 238 6.41 2.78 1.12
C ALA A 238 7.51 3.19 2.12
N TYR A 239 8.13 2.21 2.80
CA TYR A 239 9.23 2.51 3.72
C TYR A 239 10.43 3.13 3.02
N ARG A 240 10.80 2.65 1.83
CA ARG A 240 11.89 3.23 1.05
C ARG A 240 11.70 4.72 0.79
N LEU A 241 10.49 5.13 0.44
CA LEU A 241 10.18 6.53 0.17
C LEU A 241 10.03 7.36 1.45
N ILE A 242 9.43 6.79 2.51
CA ILE A 242 9.37 7.44 3.84
C ILE A 242 10.79 7.67 4.37
N LEU A 243 11.67 6.67 4.29
CA LEU A 243 13.08 6.77 4.69
C LEU A 243 13.78 7.86 3.88
N ARG A 244 13.54 7.97 2.58
CA ARG A 244 14.07 9.09 1.80
C ARG A 244 13.59 10.46 2.30
N GLY A 245 12.32 10.55 2.69
CA GLY A 245 11.76 11.75 3.33
C GLY A 245 12.43 12.04 4.68
N LEU A 246 12.57 11.02 5.54
CA LEU A 246 13.26 11.12 6.82
C LEU A 246 14.72 11.52 6.65
N ARG A 247 15.40 11.06 5.59
CA ARG A 247 16.77 11.48 5.27
C ARG A 247 16.89 12.99 5.11
N LYS A 248 15.92 13.62 4.44
CA LYS A 248 15.85 15.07 4.29
C LYS A 248 15.47 15.74 5.62
N ASP A 249 14.47 15.20 6.31
CA ASP A 249 13.99 15.79 7.57
C ASP A 249 15.06 15.80 8.66
N PHE A 250 15.91 14.78 8.70
CA PHE A 250 16.97 14.56 9.68
C PHE A 250 18.40 14.77 9.12
N ALA A 251 18.54 15.53 8.04
CA ALA A 251 19.81 15.71 7.33
C ALA A 251 20.97 16.13 8.25
N GLU A 252 20.72 17.01 9.23
CA GLU A 252 21.72 17.46 10.21
C GLU A 252 22.20 16.32 11.11
N ILE A 253 21.29 15.47 11.59
CA ILE A 253 21.65 14.31 12.43
C ILE A 253 22.44 13.30 11.62
N ILE A 254 22.00 13.02 10.39
CA ILE A 254 22.65 12.08 9.49
C ILE A 254 24.09 12.52 9.20
N ALA A 255 24.30 13.81 8.94
CA ALA A 255 25.63 14.38 8.73
C ALA A 255 26.49 14.33 10.02
N THR A 256 25.93 14.75 11.16
CA THR A 256 26.68 14.84 12.43
C THR A 256 27.06 13.46 12.99
N ARG A 257 26.23 12.45 12.75
CA ARG A 257 26.46 11.07 13.19
C ARG A 257 27.22 10.22 12.17
N ASP A 258 27.60 10.79 11.03
CA ASP A 258 28.34 10.14 9.94
C ASP A 258 27.69 8.82 9.46
N ILE A 259 26.35 8.78 9.40
CA ILE A 259 25.57 7.59 8.98
C ILE A 259 25.14 7.64 7.52
N ALA A 260 25.61 8.61 6.74
CA ALA A 260 25.17 8.81 5.35
C ALA A 260 25.44 7.59 4.45
N ASN A 261 26.62 6.98 4.55
CA ASN A 261 26.97 5.80 3.76
C ASN A 261 26.14 4.57 4.16
N SER A 262 25.96 4.33 5.46
CA SER A 262 25.09 3.25 5.96
C SER A 262 23.64 3.45 5.52
N TRP A 263 23.19 4.71 5.45
CA TRP A 263 21.87 5.06 4.92
C TRP A 263 21.75 4.76 3.42
N ASP A 264 22.76 5.10 2.61
CA ASP A 264 22.79 4.76 1.18
C ASP A 264 22.68 3.25 0.96
N ASP A 265 23.42 2.47 1.75
CA ASP A 265 23.44 1.02 1.60
C ASP A 265 22.12 0.38 2.06
N MET A 266 21.47 0.94 3.07
CA MET A 266 20.10 0.58 3.47
C MET A 266 19.11 0.87 2.34
N GLU A 267 19.15 2.07 1.75
CA GLU A 267 18.28 2.46 0.64
C GLU A 267 18.44 1.50 -0.57
N LYS A 268 19.67 1.14 -0.94
CA LYS A 268 19.93 0.18 -2.03
C LYS A 268 19.33 -1.21 -1.77
N SER A 269 19.32 -1.67 -0.52
CA SER A 269 18.71 -2.96 -0.16
C SER A 269 17.20 -2.93 -0.34
N PHE A 270 16.54 -1.83 0.06
CA PHE A 270 15.13 -1.61 -0.24
C PHE A 270 14.87 -1.49 -1.76
N ASP A 271 15.73 -0.78 -2.48
CA ASP A 271 15.63 -0.65 -3.95
C ASP A 271 15.67 -2.02 -4.64
N SER A 272 16.47 -2.94 -4.12
CA SER A 272 16.57 -4.31 -4.63
C SER A 272 15.28 -5.13 -4.45
N ILE A 273 14.52 -4.87 -3.37
CA ILE A 273 13.19 -5.49 -3.14
C ILE A 273 12.18 -4.91 -4.12
N VAL A 274 12.14 -3.58 -4.21
CA VAL A 274 11.19 -2.85 -5.07
C VAL A 274 11.39 -3.17 -6.55
N ALA A 275 12.64 -3.40 -6.97
CA ALA A 275 12.98 -3.73 -8.35
C ALA A 275 12.55 -5.14 -8.78
N MET A 276 12.15 -6.03 -7.85
CA MET A 276 11.69 -7.37 -8.20
C MET A 276 10.34 -7.31 -8.91
N ASP A 277 10.26 -7.79 -10.14
CA ASP A 277 9.03 -7.77 -10.95
C ASP A 277 8.78 -9.10 -11.66
N PRO A 278 8.50 -10.18 -10.90
CA PRO A 278 8.24 -11.48 -11.51
C PRO A 278 6.85 -11.49 -12.18
N LEU A 279 6.79 -12.07 -13.38
CA LEU A 279 5.49 -12.33 -14.04
C LEU A 279 4.64 -13.34 -13.27
N ILE A 280 5.30 -14.30 -12.61
CA ILE A 280 4.68 -15.31 -11.76
C ILE A 280 5.55 -15.44 -10.52
N VAL A 281 4.97 -15.23 -9.34
CA VAL A 281 5.65 -15.49 -8.08
C VAL A 281 5.72 -16.99 -7.87
N SER A 282 6.89 -17.47 -7.44
CA SER A 282 7.12 -18.88 -7.17
C SER A 282 7.79 -19.07 -5.82
N ASN A 283 7.27 -20.03 -5.07
CA ASN A 283 7.77 -20.47 -3.77
C ASN A 283 8.33 -21.90 -3.85
N CYS A 284 9.04 -22.19 -4.94
CA CYS A 284 9.65 -23.50 -5.16
C CYS A 284 10.76 -23.78 -4.14
N ALA A 285 11.29 -25.01 -4.11
CA ALA A 285 12.42 -25.33 -3.24
C ALA A 285 13.56 -24.31 -3.42
N VAL A 286 14.14 -23.84 -2.31
CA VAL A 286 15.15 -22.77 -2.30
C VAL A 286 16.41 -23.18 -3.08
N ASP A 287 16.74 -24.47 -3.08
CA ASP A 287 17.83 -25.10 -3.84
C ASP A 287 17.33 -25.80 -5.12
N GLY A 288 16.12 -25.48 -5.56
CA GLY A 288 15.48 -26.06 -6.73
C GLY A 288 16.18 -25.70 -8.04
N PHE A 289 16.29 -26.67 -8.95
CA PHE A 289 16.92 -26.48 -10.26
C PHE A 289 16.01 -25.78 -11.28
N MET A 290 14.70 -26.03 -11.23
CA MET A 290 13.77 -25.66 -12.31
C MET A 290 13.20 -24.24 -12.20
N PHE A 291 12.94 -23.78 -10.98
CA PHE A 291 12.25 -22.51 -10.71
C PHE A 291 12.87 -21.84 -9.50
N GLN A 292 12.88 -20.51 -9.50
CA GLN A 292 13.38 -19.71 -8.39
C GLN A 292 12.43 -19.76 -7.18
N ASN A 293 12.95 -19.44 -6.00
CA ASN A 293 12.12 -19.07 -4.86
C ASN A 293 12.18 -17.54 -4.69
N HIS A 294 11.14 -16.86 -5.18
CA HIS A 294 11.04 -15.41 -5.14
C HIS A 294 10.90 -14.88 -3.71
N LEU A 295 10.17 -15.59 -2.84
CA LEU A 295 10.06 -15.24 -1.42
C LEU A 295 11.41 -15.30 -0.70
N ALA A 296 12.24 -16.29 -1.01
CA ALA A 296 13.58 -16.41 -0.44
C ALA A 296 14.50 -15.29 -0.95
N ALA A 297 14.41 -14.95 -2.23
CA ALA A 297 15.16 -13.83 -2.81
C ALA A 297 14.74 -12.50 -2.17
N GLU A 298 13.43 -12.24 -2.04
CA GLU A 298 12.89 -11.05 -1.37
C GLU A 298 13.32 -10.99 0.10
N GLY A 299 13.17 -12.11 0.83
CA GLY A 299 13.57 -12.25 2.23
C GLY A 299 15.06 -11.97 2.46
N PHE A 300 15.94 -12.31 1.52
CA PHE A 300 17.36 -11.98 1.60
C PHE A 300 17.60 -10.46 1.64
N TYR A 301 17.01 -9.70 0.71
CA TYR A 301 17.19 -8.25 0.68
C TYR A 301 16.47 -7.57 1.84
N LEU A 302 15.31 -8.10 2.26
CA LEU A 302 14.57 -7.65 3.44
C LEU A 302 15.42 -7.77 4.71
N LEU A 303 16.10 -8.91 4.90
CA LEU A 303 17.03 -9.13 6.01
C LEU A 303 18.26 -8.20 5.93
N ARG A 304 18.76 -7.94 4.73
CA ARG A 304 19.87 -7.00 4.51
C ARG A 304 19.47 -5.57 4.91
N ALA A 305 18.32 -5.09 4.43
CA ALA A 305 17.77 -3.78 4.79
C ALA A 305 17.55 -3.65 6.31
N ARG A 306 16.99 -4.69 6.94
CA ARG A 306 16.80 -4.74 8.40
C ARG A 306 18.11 -4.66 9.18
N THR A 307 19.13 -5.39 8.74
CA THR A 307 20.46 -5.38 9.36
C THR A 307 21.07 -3.97 9.31
N GLN A 308 20.95 -3.30 8.17
CA GLN A 308 21.48 -1.94 7.99
C GLN A 308 20.69 -0.90 8.79
N LEU A 309 19.36 -1.04 8.90
CA LEU A 309 18.56 -0.24 9.84
C LEU A 309 19.09 -0.38 11.28
N LYS A 310 19.39 -1.61 11.73
CA LYS A 310 19.94 -1.85 13.07
C LYS A 310 21.35 -1.32 13.27
N GLU A 311 22.18 -1.35 12.23
CA GLU A 311 23.49 -0.73 12.27
C GLU A 311 23.37 0.79 12.50
N ILE A 312 22.48 1.45 11.74
CA ILE A 312 22.22 2.88 11.89
C ILE A 312 21.71 3.19 13.30
N THR A 313 20.72 2.45 13.82
CA THR A 313 20.20 2.70 15.17
C THR A 313 21.26 2.48 16.26
N ASN A 314 22.15 1.49 16.09
CA ASN A 314 23.28 1.29 16.99
C ASN A 314 24.31 2.43 16.97
N ILE A 315 24.49 3.11 15.83
CA ILE A 315 25.35 4.30 15.74
C ILE A 315 24.66 5.50 16.41
N LEU A 316 23.35 5.68 16.19
CA LEU A 316 22.57 6.75 16.82
C LEU A 316 22.52 6.66 18.35
N LEU A 317 22.62 5.46 18.92
CA LEU A 317 22.68 5.21 20.37
C LEU A 317 23.97 5.71 21.04
N LYS A 318 25.08 5.77 20.31
CA LYS A 318 26.41 6.11 20.84
C LYS A 318 26.61 7.63 20.90
#